data_AF-A0A2M8L1J7-F1
#
_entry.id   AF-A0A2M8L1J7-F1
#
_cell.length_a   1.000
_cell.length_b   1.000
_cell.length_c   1.000
_cell.angle_alpha   90.00
_cell.angle_beta   90.00
_cell.angle_gamma   90.00
#
_symmetry.space_group_name_H-M   'P 1'
#
loop_
_entity.id
_entity.type
_entity.pdbx_description
1 polymer ?
#
loop_
_entity_poly.entity_id
_entity_poly.type
_entity_poly.pdbx_seq_one_letter_code
_entity_poly.pdbx_strand_id
1 'polypeptide(L)' 'MEEQIFIILCGGTGPRLWPLSTTSHPKQLLPILSDKSLLEQTISRLTK' A
#
# COMPACT_ATOMS: atom_id res chain seq x y z
N MET A 1 0.80 -0.66 30.23
CA MET A 1 1.33 -1.24 28.98
C MET A 1 0.91 -0.29 27.89
N GLU A 2 1.85 0.40 27.26
CA GLU A 2 1.52 1.36 26.20
C GLU A 2 1.09 0.59 24.95
N GLU A 3 -0.07 0.94 24.39
CA GLU A 3 -0.52 0.39 23.12
C GLU A 3 0.23 1.06 21.97
N GLN A 4 0.88 0.24 21.14
CA GLN A 4 1.55 0.71 19.94
C GLN A 4 0.58 0.75 18.78
N ILE A 5 0.30 1.96 18.27
CA ILE A 5 -0.60 2.19 17.14
C ILE A 5 0.23 2.53 15.90
N PHE A 6 0.00 1.81 14.80
CA PHE A 6 0.60 2.10 13.51
C PHE A 6 -0.42 2.74 12.57
N ILE A 7 -0.07 3.88 11.98
CA ILE A 7 -0.90 4.58 11.01
C ILE A 7 -0.23 4.51 9.64
N ILE A 8 -0.89 3.89 8.66
CA ILE A 8 -0.43 3.83 7.28
C ILE A 8 -1.25 4.81 6.45
N LEU A 9 -0.59 5.83 5.90
CA LEU A 9 -1.23 6.82 5.03
C LEU A 9 -1.41 6.27 3.62
N CYS A 10 -2.62 5.83 3.30
CA CYS A 10 -2.98 5.23 2.00
C CYS A 10 -3.62 6.25 1.04
N GLY A 11 -2.87 7.29 0.68
CA GLY A 11 -3.34 8.35 -0.22
C GLY A 11 -2.71 8.35 -1.61
N GLY A 12 -3.32 9.10 -2.53
CA GLY A 12 -2.84 9.37 -3.89
C GLY A 12 -3.42 8.43 -4.95
N THR A 13 -3.86 9.02 -6.06
CA THR A 13 -4.55 8.33 -7.19
C THR A 13 -3.62 7.50 -8.08
N GLY A 14 -2.31 7.59 -7.89
CA GLY A 14 -1.33 6.81 -8.65
C GLY A 14 -1.28 7.08 -10.17
N PRO A 15 -1.43 8.32 -10.68
CA PRO A 15 -1.58 8.57 -12.12
C PRO A 15 -0.34 8.19 -12.94
N ARG A 16 0.86 8.20 -12.33
CA ARG A 16 2.11 7.73 -12.96
C ARG A 16 2.13 6.22 -13.25
N LEU A 17 1.23 5.48 -12.63
CA LEU A 17 1.09 4.03 -12.81
C LEU A 17 -0.09 3.68 -13.73
N TRP A 18 -0.70 4.65 -14.41
CA TRP A 18 -1.69 4.35 -15.43
C TRP A 18 -1.05 3.50 -16.55
N PRO A 19 -1.72 2.44 -17.07
CA PRO A 19 -3.11 2.05 -16.82
C PRO A 19 -3.32 1.11 -15.63
N LEU A 20 -2.25 0.70 -14.94
CA LEU A 20 -2.31 -0.25 -13.83
C LEU A 20 -3.06 0.31 -12.61
N SER A 21 -2.86 1.59 -12.30
CA SER A 21 -3.61 2.28 -11.25
C SER A 21 -4.66 3.22 -11.83
N THR A 22 -5.88 3.13 -11.29
CA THR A 22 -7.01 4.00 -11.60
C THR A 22 -7.65 4.48 -10.29
N THR A 23 -8.61 5.41 -10.38
CA THR A 23 -9.38 5.85 -9.21
C THR A 23 -10.13 4.70 -8.55
N SER A 24 -10.64 3.74 -9.32
CA SER A 24 -11.32 2.54 -8.81
C SER A 24 -10.36 1.44 -8.38
N HIS A 25 -9.11 1.47 -8.86
CA HIS A 25 -8.09 0.48 -8.55
C HIS A 25 -6.77 1.17 -8.11
N PRO A 26 -6.70 1.58 -6.83
CA PRO A 26 -5.64 2.45 -6.34
C PRO A 26 -4.32 1.70 -6.12
N LYS A 27 -3.19 2.39 -6.34
CA LYS A 27 -1.85 1.79 -6.37
C LYS A 27 -1.48 0.95 -5.16
N GLN A 28 -1.99 1.30 -3.98
CA GLN A 28 -1.64 0.67 -2.71
C GLN A 28 -2.08 -0.80 -2.69
N LEU A 29 -3.11 -1.14 -3.47
CA LEU A 29 -3.66 -2.49 -3.58
C LEU A 29 -3.02 -3.30 -4.71
N LEU A 30 -2.11 -2.70 -5.50
CA LEU A 30 -1.50 -3.36 -6.65
C LEU A 30 -0.24 -4.18 -6.28
N PRO A 31 -0.07 -5.39 -6.80
CA PRO A 31 1.14 -6.20 -6.67
C PRO A 31 2.20 -5.79 -7.71
N ILE A 32 2.83 -4.62 -7.51
CA ILE A 32 3.75 -4.03 -8.52
C ILE A 32 5.16 -4.62 -8.45
N LEU A 33 5.66 -4.86 -7.23
CA LEU A 33 7.06 -5.25 -6.98
C LEU A 33 7.21 -6.71 -6.53
N SER A 34 6.09 -7.36 -6.20
CA SER A 34 6.03 -8.76 -5.77
C SER A 34 4.59 -9.24 -5.90
N ASP A 35 4.35 -10.50 -5.54
CA ASP A 35 3.01 -11.10 -5.52
C ASP A 35 2.07 -10.49 -4.45
N LYS A 36 2.60 -9.62 -3.59
CA LYS A 36 1.84 -8.88 -2.57
C LYS A 36 1.60 -7.44 -3.01
N SER A 37 0.45 -6.89 -2.64
CA SER A 37 0.16 -5.47 -2.78
C SER A 37 1.17 -4.59 -2.05
N LEU A 38 1.32 -3.33 -2.49
CA LEU A 38 2.18 -2.35 -1.80
C LEU A 38 1.79 -2.16 -0.33
N LEU A 39 0.48 -2.26 0.00
CA LEU A 39 -0.03 -2.17 1.35
C LEU A 39 0.39 -3.37 2.19
N GLU A 40 0.21 -4.60 1.70
CA GLU A 40 0.64 -5.82 2.40
C GLU A 40 2.15 -5.84 2.62
N GLN A 41 2.93 -5.43 1.63
CA GLN A 41 4.37 -5.26 1.79
C GLN A 41 4.72 -4.23 2.87
N THR A 42 3.91 -3.17 3.03
CA THR A 42 4.11 -2.14 4.06
C THR A 42 3.78 -2.64 5.45
N ILE A 43 2.68 -3.39 5.60
CA ILE A 43 2.33 -4.06 6.87
C ILE A 43 3.42 -5.08 7.25
N SER A 44 3.92 -5.85 6.28
CA SER A 44 4.98 -6.84 6.52
C SER A 44 6.30 -6.24 7.01
N ARG A 45 6.52 -4.93 6.86
CA ARG A 45 7.70 -4.24 7.41
C ARG A 45 7.53 -3.87 8.89
N LEU A 46 6.30 -3.87 9.42
CA LEU A 46 6.02 -3.51 10.81
C LEU A 46 6.40 -4.60 11.81
N THR A 47 6.60 -5.84 11.34
CA THR A 47 6.92 -7.01 12.17
C THR A 47 8.42 -7.32 12.25
N LYS A 48 9.27 -6.41 11.75
CA LYS A 48 10.72 -6.41 11.98
C LYS A 48 11.04 -5.38 13.05
#